data_AF-A0A843DAY4-F1
#
_entry.id   AF-A0A843DAY4-F1
#
_cell.length_a   1.000
_cell.length_b   1.000
_cell.length_c   1.000
_cell.angle_alpha   90.00
_cell.angle_beta   90.00
_cell.angle_gamma   90.00
#
_symmetry.space_group_name_H-M   'P 1'
#
loop_
_entity.id
_entity.type
_entity.pdbx_description
1 polymer ?
#
loop_
_entity_poly.entity_id
_entity_poly.type
_entity_poly.pdbx_seq_one_letter_code
_entity_poly.pdbx_strand_id
1 'polypeptide(L)' 'MKVYELDYKLIGQDGHKYIKEALDFPDYYGENLDALYDCLCDLNCEIHFINASDVNDSIMDTFHDACNDNENLIIKFL' A
#
# COMPACT_ATOMS: atom_id res chain seq x y z
N MET A 1 -1.25 -16.59 -3.12
CA MET A 1 -1.32 -15.18 -2.71
C MET A 1 0.07 -14.77 -2.25
N LYS A 2 0.64 -13.71 -2.83
CA LYS A 2 1.99 -13.22 -2.45
C LYS A 2 1.88 -12.43 -1.14
N VAL A 3 2.92 -12.42 -0.32
CA VAL A 3 2.99 -11.63 0.91
C VAL A 3 4.09 -10.58 0.75
N TYR A 4 3.78 -9.35 1.08
CA TYR A 4 4.68 -8.20 1.04
C TYR A 4 4.86 -7.64 2.45
N GLU A 5 6.07 -7.19 2.76
CA GLU A 5 6.36 -6.44 3.98
C GLU A 5 6.66 -4.99 3.59
N LEU A 6 5.91 -4.05 4.19
CA LEU A 6 6.12 -2.62 4.03
C LEU A 6 6.56 -2.01 5.36
N ASP A 7 7.72 -1.37 5.37
CA ASP A 7 8.17 -0.56 6.51
C ASP A 7 7.49 0.80 6.44
N TYR A 8 6.54 1.02 7.35
CA TYR A 8 5.76 2.25 7.37
C TYR A 8 6.65 3.48 7.61
N LYS A 9 7.81 3.34 8.26
CA LYS A 9 8.76 4.46 8.44
C LYS A 9 9.36 4.97 7.12
N LEU A 10 9.31 4.16 6.06
CA LEU A 10 9.80 4.53 4.73
C LEU A 10 8.72 5.23 3.88
N ILE A 11 7.47 5.27 4.35
CA ILE A 11 6.30 5.86 3.66
C ILE A 11 6.17 7.38 3.98
N GLY A 12 7.29 8.09 4.15
CA GLY A 12 7.29 9.53 4.44
C GLY A 12 6.72 10.41 3.31
N GLN A 13 6.99 11.72 3.34
CA GLN A 13 6.41 12.74 2.44
C GLN A 13 6.45 12.46 0.91
N ASP A 14 7.26 11.51 0.43
CA ASP A 14 7.31 11.03 -0.97
C ASP A 14 7.32 9.49 -1.04
N GLY A 15 6.46 8.84 -0.22
CA GLY A 15 6.43 7.40 0.00
C GLY A 15 6.00 6.56 -1.22
N HIS A 16 5.45 7.18 -2.26
CA HIS A 16 4.97 6.48 -3.45
C HIS A 16 6.07 5.70 -4.18
N LYS A 17 7.31 6.21 -4.22
CA LYS A 17 8.44 5.49 -4.84
C LYS A 17 8.77 4.20 -4.09
N TYR A 18 8.83 4.29 -2.76
CA TYR A 18 9.07 3.13 -1.92
C TYR A 18 7.96 2.09 -2.09
N ILE A 19 6.69 2.53 -2.08
CA ILE A 19 5.53 1.65 -2.29
C ILE A 19 5.60 0.98 -3.67
N LYS A 20 5.95 1.75 -4.72
CA LYS A 20 6.07 1.23 -6.08
C LYS A 20 7.06 0.08 -6.17
N GLU A 21 8.26 0.30 -5.64
CA GLU A 21 9.32 -0.71 -5.64
C GLU A 21 8.97 -1.92 -4.76
N ALA A 22 8.44 -1.68 -3.57
CA ALA A 22 8.15 -2.75 -2.61
C ALA A 22 6.98 -3.65 -3.05
N LEU A 23 5.97 -3.10 -3.73
CA LEU A 23 4.80 -3.85 -4.21
C LEU A 23 4.93 -4.36 -5.66
N ASP A 24 6.05 -4.08 -6.33
CA ASP A 24 6.28 -4.37 -7.75
C ASP A 24 5.20 -3.72 -8.65
N PHE A 25 4.83 -2.46 -8.36
CA PHE A 25 3.87 -1.72 -9.18
C PHE A 25 4.40 -1.42 -10.58
N PRO A 26 3.50 -1.30 -11.57
CA PRO A 26 3.90 -1.05 -12.96
C PRO A 26 4.61 0.29 -13.14
N ASP A 27 5.39 0.40 -14.22
CA ASP A 27 6.15 1.61 -14.54
C ASP A 27 5.28 2.86 -14.68
N TYR A 28 4.03 2.69 -15.12
CA TYR A 28 3.04 3.75 -15.29
C TYR A 28 2.34 4.19 -13.99
N TYR A 29 2.74 3.67 -12.83
CA TYR A 29 2.23 4.12 -11.54
C TYR A 29 2.46 5.62 -11.33
N GLY A 30 1.37 6.37 -11.18
CA GLY A 30 1.35 7.83 -11.24
C GLY A 30 1.78 8.57 -9.95
N GLU A 31 2.29 7.83 -8.95
CA GLU A 31 2.79 8.39 -7.68
C GLU A 31 1.82 9.36 -6.97
N ASN A 32 0.54 9.01 -6.97
CA ASN A 32 -0.53 9.75 -6.28
C ASN A 32 -1.55 8.77 -5.67
N LEU A 33 -2.48 9.27 -4.85
CA LEU A 33 -3.44 8.45 -4.12
C LEU A 33 -4.40 7.68 -5.05
N ASP A 34 -4.86 8.31 -6.14
CA ASP A 34 -5.75 7.64 -7.10
C ASP A 34 -5.03 6.47 -7.78
N ALA A 35 -3.78 6.67 -8.21
CA ALA A 35 -2.96 5.61 -8.79
C ALA A 35 -2.63 4.50 -7.78
N LEU A 36 -2.48 4.84 -6.49
CA LEU A 36 -2.28 3.87 -5.42
C LEU A 36 -3.53 3.02 -5.23
N TYR A 37 -4.68 3.66 -5.13
CA TYR A 37 -5.97 2.99 -5.03
C TYR A 37 -6.19 2.03 -6.20
N ASP A 38 -6.01 2.50 -7.44
CA ASP A 38 -6.18 1.71 -8.65
C ASP A 38 -5.29 0.46 -8.64
N CYS A 39 -4.00 0.63 -8.34
CA CYS A 39 -3.07 -0.50 -8.29
C CYS A 39 -3.45 -1.50 -7.18
N LEU A 40 -3.84 -1.03 -6.00
CA LEU A 40 -4.23 -1.89 -4.88
C LEU A 40 -5.52 -2.68 -5.15
N CYS A 41 -6.49 -2.09 -5.86
CA CYS A 41 -7.72 -2.78 -6.24
C CYS A 41 -7.51 -3.94 -7.21
N ASP A 42 -6.42 -3.90 -7.99
CA ASP A 42 -6.05 -4.96 -8.94
C ASP A 42 -5.15 -6.06 -8.32
N LEU A 43 -4.69 -5.90 -7.07
CA LEU A 43 -3.80 -6.88 -6.43
C LEU A 43 -4.53 -8.11 -5.88
N ASN A 44 -3.77 -9.20 -5.77
CA ASN A 44 -4.13 -10.41 -5.02
C ASN A 44 -2.97 -10.80 -4.10
N CYS A 45 -2.91 -10.20 -2.91
CA CYS A 45 -1.79 -10.32 -2.00
C CYS A 45 -2.15 -10.01 -0.52
N GLU A 46 -1.22 -10.34 0.37
CA GLU A 46 -1.21 -9.76 1.72
C GLU A 46 -0.11 -8.69 1.82
N ILE A 47 -0.41 -7.61 2.53
CA ILE A 47 0.53 -6.55 2.85
C ILE A 47 0.64 -6.46 4.37
N HIS A 48 1.83 -6.67 4.90
CA HIS A 48 2.14 -6.60 6.31
C HIS A 48 2.93 -5.33 6.58
N PHE A 49 2.30 -4.36 7.25
CA PHE A 49 2.96 -3.15 7.68
C PHE A 49 3.75 -3.40 8.96
N ILE A 50 5.06 -3.18 8.89
CA ILE A 50 5.95 -3.18 10.06
C ILE A 50 6.25 -1.74 10.49
N ASN A 51 6.59 -1.53 11.75
CA ASN A 51 6.91 -0.21 12.32
C ASN A 51 5.78 0.84 12.17
N ALA A 52 4.53 0.40 12.07
CA ALA A 52 3.35 1.24 11.89
C ALA A 52 2.84 1.83 13.22
N SER A 53 3.64 2.68 13.88
CA SER A 53 3.21 3.40 15.09
C SER A 53 2.55 4.74 14.72
N ASP A 54 1.35 5.00 15.24
CA ASP A 54 0.58 6.25 15.06
C ASP A 54 0.30 6.62 13.60
N VAL A 55 -0.27 5.67 12.85
CA VAL A 55 -0.62 5.85 11.44
C VAL A 55 -1.95 6.60 11.29
N ASN A 56 -1.89 7.80 10.74
CA ASN A 56 -3.08 8.54 10.29
C ASN A 56 -2.66 9.52 9.19
N ASP A 57 -2.66 9.03 7.95
CA ASP A 57 -2.40 9.82 6.76
C ASP A 57 -3.26 9.33 5.60
N SER A 58 -3.30 10.14 4.54
CA SER A 58 -4.10 9.83 3.35
C SER A 58 -3.60 8.59 2.59
N ILE A 59 -2.34 8.18 2.78
CA ILE A 59 -1.82 6.95 2.18
C ILE A 59 -2.48 5.75 2.86
N MET A 60 -2.49 5.69 4.19
CA MET A 60 -3.11 4.59 4.92
C MET A 60 -4.63 4.56 4.74
N ASP A 61 -5.28 5.72 4.67
CA ASP A 61 -6.71 5.78 4.29
C ASP A 61 -6.95 5.11 2.93
N THR A 62 -6.08 5.36 1.94
CA THR A 62 -6.16 4.73 0.61
C THR A 62 -5.96 3.21 0.67
N PHE A 63 -5.03 2.73 1.51
CA PHE A 63 -4.85 1.30 1.74
C PHE A 63 -6.09 0.65 2.37
N HIS A 64 -6.72 1.32 3.32
CA HIS A 64 -7.95 0.84 3.95
C HIS A 64 -9.14 0.82 2.97
N ASP A 65 -9.31 1.87 2.19
CA ASP A 65 -10.38 1.96 1.18
C ASP A 65 -10.23 0.84 0.15
N ALA A 66 -9.03 0.66 -0.41
CA ALA A 66 -8.77 -0.41 -1.36
C ALA A 66 -8.96 -1.81 -0.73
N CYS A 67 -8.58 -2.01 0.53
CA CYS A 67 -8.80 -3.29 1.23
C CYS A 67 -10.29 -3.58 1.46
N ASN A 68 -11.12 -2.55 1.63
CA ASN A 68 -12.57 -2.71 1.76
C ASN A 68 -13.22 -3.09 0.41
N ASP A 69 -12.70 -2.54 -0.69
CA ASP A 69 -13.26 -2.73 -2.03
C ASP A 69 -12.63 -3.88 -2.82
N ASN A 70 -11.49 -4.43 -2.36
CA ASN A 70 -10.83 -5.60 -2.92
C ASN A 70 -10.68 -6.74 -1.88
N GLU A 71 -11.55 -7.75 -1.97
CA GLU A 71 -11.54 -8.93 -1.10
C GLU A 71 -10.27 -9.80 -1.20
N ASN A 72 -9.46 -9.62 -2.25
CA ASN A 72 -8.19 -10.33 -2.45
C ASN A 72 -6.98 -9.58 -1.91
N LEU A 73 -7.17 -8.37 -1.36
CA LEU A 73 -6.15 -7.59 -0.68
C LEU A 73 -6.35 -7.71 0.83
N ILE A 74 -5.35 -8.26 1.52
CA ILE A 74 -5.39 -8.39 3.00
C ILE A 74 -4.30 -7.50 3.59
N ILE A 75 -4.69 -6.65 4.54
CA ILE A 75 -3.75 -5.78 5.25
C ILE A 75 -3.62 -6.21 6.71
N LYS A 76 -2.37 -6.31 7.19
CA LYS A 76 -2.03 -6.63 8.59
C LYS A 76 -0.99 -5.63 9.11
N PHE A 77 -1.03 -5.39 10.41
CA PHE A 77 -0.07 -4.55 11.12
C PHE A 77 0.71 -5.42 12.11
N LEU A 78 2.04 -5.34 12.07
CA LEU A 78 2.98 -6.17 12.84
C LEU A 78 3.95 -5.34 13.68
#